data_AF-A0A522R4G9-F1
#
_entry.id   AF-A0A522R4G9-F1
#
_cell.length_a   1.000
_cell.length_b   1.000
_cell.length_c   1.000
_cell.angle_alpha   90.00
_cell.angle_beta   90.00
_cell.angle_gamma   90.00
#
_symmetry.space_group_name_H-M   'P 1'
#
loop_
_entity.id
_entity.type
_entity.pdbx_description
1 polymer ?
#
loop_
_entity_poly.entity_id
_entity_poly.type
_entity_poly.pdbx_seq_one_letter_code
_entity_poly.pdbx_strand_id
1 'polypeptide(L)'
;MSIQSILAVGLGNTAVADDLSALSDVELANLCLPINRDDIASKRLTGIIDHLEAHDAPGSCTVWSAMVKAGVQAHSVVYRDVDDDFAMFNAALEFRIRSEKIDGFMRIEDDPTERCYTITVQHNGQIERDVIRSYIRDRNFAKVLLGVIELGTLRADQPVHTRH
;
A
#
# COMPACT_ATOMS: atom_id res chain seq x y z
N MET A 1 4.27 -9.66 30.31
CA MET A 1 4.85 -9.96 28.99
C MET A 1 4.67 -8.72 28.13
N SER A 2 5.78 -8.13 27.67
CA SER A 2 5.78 -6.85 26.94
C SER A 2 5.59 -7.12 25.44
N ILE A 3 4.53 -6.58 24.84
CA ILE A 3 4.25 -6.70 23.40
C ILE A 3 5.05 -5.60 22.69
N GLN A 4 6.22 -5.95 22.15
CA GLN A 4 6.92 -5.09 21.21
C GLN A 4 6.39 -5.37 19.81
N SER A 5 5.29 -4.72 19.43
CA SER A 5 4.94 -4.56 18.01
C SER A 5 5.91 -3.54 17.42
N ILE A 6 6.92 -4.01 16.71
CA ILE A 6 7.93 -3.15 16.07
C ILE A 6 7.31 -2.57 14.80
N LEU A 7 6.75 -1.38 14.91
CA LEU A 7 6.61 -0.48 13.76
C LEU A 7 8.03 -0.04 13.40
N ALA A 8 8.60 -0.66 12.36
CA ALA A 8 9.83 -0.15 11.76
C ALA A 8 9.47 1.08 10.93
N VAL A 9 9.94 2.25 11.36
CA VAL A 9 9.85 3.49 10.60
C VAL A 9 11.15 3.63 9.81
N GLY A 10 11.08 3.54 8.49
CA GLY A 10 12.17 4.02 7.64
C GLY A 10 12.24 5.54 7.75
N LEU A 11 13.11 6.06 8.62
CA LEU A 11 13.34 7.50 8.75
C LEU A 11 14.16 7.99 7.54
N GLY A 12 13.48 8.32 6.45
CA GLY A 12 14.01 9.17 5.39
C GLY A 12 13.86 10.65 5.77
N ASN A 13 14.97 11.40 5.70
CA ASN A 13 15.14 12.81 6.06
C ASN A 13 13.92 13.74 5.81
N THR A 14 13.63 14.57 6.81
CA THR A 14 12.54 15.58 6.90
C THR A 14 12.73 16.86 6.05
N ALA A 15 13.43 16.82 4.92
CA ALA A 15 13.68 18.04 4.14
C ALA A 15 13.87 17.83 2.63
N VAL A 16 13.16 16.87 2.03
CA VAL A 16 13.05 16.80 0.57
C VAL A 16 11.57 16.99 0.26
N ALA A 17 11.22 18.13 -0.33
CA ALA A 17 9.91 18.26 -0.96
C ALA A 17 9.77 17.10 -1.95
N ASP A 18 8.63 16.41 -1.97
CA ASP A 18 8.27 15.38 -2.95
C ASP A 18 8.14 15.97 -4.37
N ASP A 19 9.09 16.81 -4.79
CA ASP A 19 9.15 17.38 -6.13
C ASP A 19 9.73 16.34 -7.08
N LEU A 20 8.95 15.28 -7.27
CA LEU A 20 9.21 14.20 -8.22
C LEU A 20 8.88 14.64 -9.66
N SER A 21 8.46 15.90 -9.86
CA SER A 21 8.22 16.50 -11.18
C SER A 21 9.50 16.61 -12.02
N ALA A 22 10.67 16.54 -11.37
CA ALA A 22 11.97 16.57 -12.00
C ALA A 22 12.49 15.19 -12.44
N LEU A 23 11.85 14.08 -12.02
CA LEU A 23 12.25 12.75 -12.45
C LEU A 23 11.85 12.51 -13.91
N SER A 24 12.78 11.99 -14.70
CA SER A 24 12.48 11.50 -16.04
C SER A 24 11.55 10.28 -15.98
N ASP A 25 10.84 10.00 -17.08
CA ASP A 25 9.99 8.81 -17.18
C ASP A 25 10.76 7.51 -16.93
N VAL A 26 12.06 7.48 -17.24
CA VAL A 26 12.94 6.32 -17.02
C VAL A 26 13.30 6.16 -15.54
N GLU A 27 13.60 7.25 -14.84
CA GLU A 27 13.86 7.21 -13.39
C GLU A 27 12.62 6.82 -12.61
N LEU A 28 11.46 7.32 -13.05
CA LEU A 28 10.19 7.01 -12.46
C LEU A 28 9.77 5.57 -12.72
N ALA A 29 10.01 5.03 -13.92
CA ALA A 29 9.72 3.63 -14.25
C ALA A 29 10.59 2.63 -13.49
N ASN A 30 11.78 3.03 -13.05
CA ASN A 30 12.70 2.19 -12.26
C ASN A 30 12.64 2.50 -10.76
N LEU A 31 11.63 3.23 -10.31
CA LEU A 31 11.48 3.55 -8.90
C LEU A 31 11.15 2.27 -8.12
N CYS A 32 11.95 1.99 -7.09
CA CYS A 32 11.66 0.93 -6.12
C CYS A 32 11.07 1.54 -4.85
N LEU A 33 10.41 0.72 -4.04
CA LEU A 33 10.03 1.11 -2.69
C LEU A 33 11.29 1.32 -1.85
N PRO A 34 11.36 2.41 -1.04
CA PRO A 34 12.52 2.70 -0.19
C PRO A 34 12.48 1.86 1.08
N ILE A 35 12.50 0.53 0.93
CA ILE A 35 12.42 -0.45 2.01
C ILE A 35 13.65 -1.35 1.91
N ASN A 36 14.37 -1.52 3.03
CA ASN A 36 15.42 -2.52 3.10
C ASN A 36 14.81 -3.91 3.26
N ARG A 37 14.86 -4.72 2.21
CA ARG A 37 14.25 -6.05 2.17
C ARG A 37 15.00 -7.06 3.03
N ASP A 38 16.30 -6.85 3.27
CA ASP A 38 17.15 -7.77 4.04
C ASP A 38 16.73 -7.85 5.51
N ASP A 39 16.00 -6.83 5.99
CA ASP A 39 15.51 -6.74 7.36
C ASP A 39 14.05 -7.23 7.51
N ILE A 40 13.41 -7.69 6.44
CA ILE A 40 12.02 -8.18 6.47
C ILE A 40 12.00 -9.70 6.68
N ALA A 41 11.32 -10.12 7.75
CA ALA A 41 11.09 -11.53 8.03
C ALA A 41 9.84 -12.09 7.33
N SER A 42 8.80 -11.27 7.15
CA SER A 42 7.52 -11.71 6.59
C SER A 42 7.58 -11.91 5.09
N LYS A 43 7.37 -13.14 4.64
CA LYS A 43 7.16 -13.46 3.21
C LYS A 43 5.88 -12.81 2.70
N ARG A 44 4.88 -12.61 3.57
CA ARG A 44 3.63 -11.93 3.20
C ARG A 44 3.86 -10.45 2.91
N LEU A 45 4.65 -9.76 3.73
CA LEU A 45 5.04 -8.38 3.44
C LEU A 45 5.89 -8.29 2.17
N THR A 46 6.84 -9.20 1.97
CA THR A 46 7.61 -9.30 0.73
C THR A 46 6.71 -9.49 -0.49
N GLY A 47 5.67 -10.32 -0.38
CA GLY A 47 4.69 -10.52 -1.44
C GLY A 47 3.93 -9.25 -1.83
N ILE A 48 3.54 -8.41 -0.86
CA ILE A 48 2.93 -7.09 -1.15
C ILE A 48 3.92 -6.21 -1.91
N ILE A 49 5.18 -6.14 -1.47
CA ILE A 49 6.23 -5.32 -2.09
C ILE A 49 6.49 -5.80 -3.53
N ASP A 50 6.64 -7.10 -3.72
CA ASP A 50 6.86 -7.70 -5.03
C ASP A 50 5.70 -7.43 -5.99
N HIS A 51 4.45 -7.50 -5.52
CA HIS A 51 3.31 -7.14 -6.35
C HIS A 51 3.27 -5.66 -6.76
N LEU A 52 3.81 -4.75 -5.95
CA LEU A 52 3.89 -3.33 -6.28
C LEU A 52 5.01 -3.02 -7.29
N GLU A 53 6.12 -3.77 -7.24
CA GLU A 53 7.29 -3.53 -8.10
C GLU A 53 7.31 -4.39 -9.38
N ALA A 54 6.77 -5.61 -9.34
CA ALA A 54 6.86 -6.55 -10.45
C ALA A 54 5.68 -6.47 -11.43
N HIS A 55 4.54 -5.92 -11.02
CA HIS A 55 3.38 -5.82 -11.91
C HIS A 55 3.43 -4.55 -12.76
N ASP A 56 3.24 -4.74 -14.07
CA ASP A 56 3.07 -3.65 -15.03
C ASP A 56 1.74 -2.92 -14.79
N ALA A 57 1.84 -1.61 -14.66
CA ALA A 57 0.73 -0.68 -14.85
C ALA A 57 0.65 -0.25 -16.33
N PRO A 58 -0.50 0.26 -16.80
CA PRO A 58 -0.59 0.86 -18.12
C PRO A 58 0.50 1.93 -18.33
N GLY A 59 1.17 1.92 -19.49
CA GLY A 59 2.22 2.90 -19.81
C GLY A 59 3.66 2.46 -19.48
N SER A 60 3.92 1.16 -19.37
CA SER A 60 5.27 0.59 -19.18
C SER A 60 5.98 1.06 -17.89
N CYS A 61 5.22 1.21 -16.80
CA CYS A 61 5.75 1.53 -15.48
C CYS A 61 5.20 0.56 -14.44
N THR A 62 5.87 0.41 -13.31
CA THR A 62 5.42 -0.47 -12.23
C THR A 62 4.18 0.11 -11.54
N VAL A 63 3.41 -0.73 -10.83
CA VAL A 63 2.29 -0.25 -10.00
C VAL A 63 2.75 0.81 -9.01
N TRP A 64 3.88 0.61 -8.34
CA TRP A 64 4.47 1.60 -7.45
C TRP A 64 4.73 2.96 -8.14
N SER A 65 5.33 2.93 -9.33
CA SER A 65 5.60 4.15 -10.12
C SER A 65 4.31 4.90 -10.44
N ALA A 66 3.25 4.18 -10.82
CA ALA A 66 1.95 4.76 -11.10
C ALA A 66 1.28 5.34 -9.84
N MET A 67 1.44 4.69 -8.68
CA MET A 67 0.96 5.22 -7.40
C MET A 67 1.65 6.53 -7.03
N VAL A 68 2.97 6.60 -7.23
CA VAL A 68 3.77 7.81 -6.99
C VAL A 68 3.35 8.94 -7.93
N LYS A 69 3.18 8.65 -9.24
CA LYS A 69 2.60 9.60 -10.22
C LYS A 69 1.26 10.17 -9.77
N ALA A 70 0.46 9.35 -9.10
CA ALA A 70 -0.87 9.72 -8.64
C ALA A 70 -0.90 10.39 -7.26
N GLY A 71 0.26 10.65 -6.64
CA GLY A 71 0.38 11.45 -5.42
C GLY A 71 0.72 10.66 -4.14
N VAL A 72 1.14 9.40 -4.26
CA VAL A 72 1.79 8.69 -3.13
C VAL A 72 3.15 9.31 -2.84
N GLN A 73 3.42 9.60 -1.58
CA GLN A 73 4.69 10.16 -1.13
C GLN A 73 5.69 9.04 -0.87
N ALA A 74 6.64 8.88 -1.78
CA ALA A 74 7.61 7.78 -1.77
C ALA A 74 8.40 7.68 -0.45
N HIS A 75 8.70 8.81 0.19
CA HIS A 75 9.49 8.87 1.42
C HIS A 75 8.69 8.54 2.69
N SER A 76 7.36 8.48 2.60
CA SER A 76 6.48 8.28 3.75
C SER A 76 5.85 6.88 3.70
N VAL A 77 6.70 5.86 3.62
CA VAL A 77 6.31 4.45 3.63
C VAL A 77 6.57 3.86 5.02
N VAL A 78 5.55 3.23 5.58
CA VAL A 78 5.60 2.51 6.85
C VAL A 78 5.10 1.10 6.61
N TYR A 79 5.71 0.11 7.24
CA TYR A 79 5.28 -1.27 7.10
C TYR A 79 5.13 -1.95 8.45
N ARG A 80 4.29 -2.98 8.47
CA ARG A 80 4.16 -3.92 9.57
C ARG A 80 4.76 -5.24 9.11
N ASP A 81 5.99 -5.48 9.54
CA ASP A 81 6.61 -6.79 9.42
C ASP A 81 6.07 -7.73 10.52
N VAL A 82 5.93 -9.01 10.19
CA VAL A 82 5.27 -10.00 11.04
C VAL A 82 5.95 -11.36 10.92
N ASP A 83 5.95 -12.11 12.02
CA ASP A 83 6.33 -13.52 11.97
C ASP A 83 5.18 -14.34 11.37
N ASP A 84 5.37 -14.88 10.16
CA ASP A 84 4.33 -15.57 9.41
C ASP A 84 3.71 -16.77 10.15
N ASP A 85 4.43 -17.37 11.09
CA ASP A 85 3.97 -18.54 11.84
C ASP A 85 3.13 -18.17 13.07
N PHE A 86 3.28 -16.94 13.60
CA PHE A 86 2.72 -16.55 14.92
C PHE A 86 2.00 -15.20 14.94
N ALA A 87 1.83 -14.54 13.80
CA ALA A 87 1.32 -13.19 13.78
C ALA A 87 -0.14 -13.08 14.24
N MET A 88 -0.36 -12.29 15.30
CA MET A 88 -1.69 -11.81 15.70
C MET A 88 -2.25 -10.75 14.74
N PHE A 89 -1.37 -10.10 13.96
CA PHE A 89 -1.71 -9.04 13.03
C PHE A 89 -1.31 -9.43 11.61
N ASN A 90 -2.02 -8.87 10.64
CA ASN A 90 -1.71 -9.04 9.23
C ASN A 90 -0.51 -8.19 8.82
N ALA A 91 0.31 -8.71 7.89
CA ALA A 91 1.36 -7.95 7.21
C ALA A 91 0.72 -6.77 6.48
N ALA A 92 1.32 -5.58 6.59
CA ALA A 92 0.73 -4.39 6.01
C ALA A 92 1.79 -3.40 5.50
N LEU A 93 1.43 -2.68 4.45
CA LEU A 93 2.18 -1.56 3.91
C LEU A 93 1.29 -0.33 3.90
N GLU A 94 1.76 0.76 4.49
CA GLU A 94 1.05 2.03 4.60
C GLU A 94 1.88 3.15 4.00
N PHE A 95 1.23 4.06 3.30
CA PHE A 95 1.88 5.20 2.68
C PHE A 95 1.00 6.44 2.76
N ARG A 96 1.66 7.60 2.82
CA ARG A 96 0.99 8.89 2.69
C ARG A 96 0.60 9.12 1.24
N ILE A 97 -0.63 9.57 1.02
CA ILE A 97 -1.15 9.92 -0.30
C ILE A 97 -1.80 11.29 -0.25
N ARG A 98 -1.51 12.10 -1.27
CA ARG A 98 -2.14 13.39 -1.52
C ARG A 98 -2.43 13.49 -3.02
N SER A 99 -3.60 13.00 -3.41
CA SER A 99 -4.14 13.13 -4.76
C SER A 99 -5.37 14.05 -4.75
N GLU A 100 -5.94 14.32 -5.93
CA GLU A 100 -7.22 15.02 -6.04
C GLU A 100 -8.38 14.28 -5.33
N LYS A 101 -8.25 12.97 -5.13
CA LYS A 101 -9.34 12.10 -4.65
C LYS A 101 -9.11 11.57 -3.24
N ILE A 102 -7.85 11.40 -2.84
CA ILE A 102 -7.47 10.85 -1.55
C ILE A 102 -6.41 11.74 -0.92
N ASP A 103 -6.71 12.30 0.25
CA ASP A 103 -5.73 12.97 1.10
C ASP A 103 -5.72 12.33 2.49
N GLY A 104 -4.63 11.63 2.82
CA GLY A 104 -4.58 10.77 4.00
C GLY A 104 -3.49 9.72 3.95
N PHE A 105 -3.73 8.62 4.65
CA PHE A 105 -2.87 7.43 4.66
C PHE A 105 -3.62 6.26 4.06
N MET A 106 -3.03 5.62 3.05
CA MET A 106 -3.57 4.43 2.43
C MET A 106 -2.75 3.23 2.88
N ARG A 107 -3.44 2.15 3.26
CA ARG A 107 -2.84 0.90 3.74
C ARG A 107 -3.32 -0.27 2.91
N ILE A 108 -2.38 -1.11 2.52
CA ILE A 108 -2.57 -2.41 1.89
C ILE A 108 -2.22 -3.45 2.94
N GLU A 109 -3.17 -4.31 3.27
CA GLU A 109 -3.02 -5.36 4.28
C GLU A 109 -3.29 -6.73 3.65
N ASP A 110 -2.43 -7.70 3.94
CA ASP A 110 -2.60 -9.10 3.53
C ASP A 110 -3.60 -9.81 4.44
N ASP A 111 -4.57 -10.50 3.86
CA ASP A 111 -5.42 -11.46 4.56
C ASP A 111 -4.96 -12.88 4.21
N PRO A 112 -4.22 -13.55 5.10
CA PRO A 112 -3.67 -14.87 4.84
C PRO A 112 -4.75 -15.97 4.80
N THR A 113 -5.89 -15.72 5.46
CA THR A 113 -6.98 -16.71 5.56
C THR A 113 -7.68 -16.84 4.21
N GLU A 114 -7.98 -15.70 3.61
CA GLU A 114 -8.68 -15.62 2.33
C GLU A 114 -7.72 -15.50 1.13
N ARG A 115 -6.42 -15.37 1.39
CA ARG A 115 -5.35 -15.19 0.38
C ARG A 115 -5.67 -14.02 -0.54
N CYS A 116 -5.88 -12.86 0.06
CA CYS A 116 -6.29 -11.65 -0.63
C CYS A 116 -5.76 -10.39 0.06
N TYR A 117 -5.89 -9.25 -0.59
CA TYR A 117 -5.54 -7.96 -0.02
C TYR A 117 -6.78 -7.14 0.35
N THR A 118 -6.61 -6.32 1.37
CA THR A 118 -7.54 -5.26 1.76
C THR A 118 -6.85 -3.90 1.67
N ILE A 119 -7.50 -2.97 0.99
CA ILE A 119 -7.10 -1.56 0.91
C ILE A 119 -7.99 -0.75 1.84
N THR A 120 -7.36 -0.03 2.76
CA THR A 120 -8.03 0.91 3.67
C THR A 120 -7.43 2.30 3.53
N VAL A 121 -8.22 3.33 3.81
CA VAL A 121 -7.78 4.72 3.79
C VAL A 121 -8.18 5.39 5.09
N GLN A 122 -7.24 6.08 5.72
CA GLN A 122 -7.48 7.02 6.80
C GLN A 122 -7.38 8.44 6.23
N HIS A 123 -8.50 9.14 6.08
CA HIS A 123 -8.47 10.51 5.60
C HIS A 123 -7.93 11.47 6.66
N ASN A 124 -7.37 12.59 6.21
CA ASN A 124 -6.94 13.66 7.11
C ASN A 124 -8.06 14.12 8.04
N GLY A 125 -7.76 14.21 9.34
CA GLY A 125 -8.73 14.60 10.36
C GLY A 125 -9.67 13.48 10.81
N GLN A 126 -9.55 12.27 10.24
CA GLN A 126 -10.28 11.09 10.71
C GLN A 126 -9.38 10.18 11.55
N ILE A 127 -9.98 9.60 12.59
CA ILE A 127 -9.33 8.58 13.44
C ILE A 127 -9.52 7.18 12.81
N GLU A 128 -10.69 6.93 12.24
CA GLU A 128 -11.06 5.65 11.68
C GLU A 128 -10.53 5.47 10.25
N ARG A 129 -10.37 4.20 9.85
CA ARG A 129 -10.00 3.80 8.49
C ARG A 129 -11.24 3.31 7.76
N ASP A 130 -11.49 3.87 6.58
CA ASP A 130 -12.50 3.38 5.66
C ASP A 130 -11.95 2.18 4.88
N VAL A 131 -12.71 1.09 4.83
CA VAL A 131 -12.41 -0.04 3.94
C VAL A 131 -12.81 0.36 2.52
N ILE A 132 -11.80 0.60 1.69
CA ILE A 132 -12.03 0.95 0.28
C ILE A 132 -12.30 -0.32 -0.49
N ARG A 133 -11.44 -1.34 -0.46
CA ARG A 133 -11.73 -2.64 -1.08
C ARG A 133 -11.17 -3.77 -0.25
N SER A 134 -11.90 -4.88 -0.19
CA SER A 134 -11.44 -6.13 0.39
C SER A 134 -11.49 -7.25 -0.66
N TYR A 135 -10.93 -8.41 -0.33
CA TYR A 135 -10.97 -9.59 -1.19
C TYR A 135 -10.28 -9.41 -2.56
N ILE A 136 -9.20 -8.62 -2.58
CA ILE A 136 -8.45 -8.34 -3.79
C ILE A 136 -7.44 -9.47 -4.01
N ARG A 137 -7.70 -10.35 -4.97
CA ARG A 137 -6.73 -11.40 -5.35
C ARG A 137 -5.56 -10.81 -6.13
N ASP A 138 -4.39 -11.42 -6.01
CA ASP A 138 -3.12 -11.03 -6.65
C ASP A 138 -3.28 -10.63 -8.13
N ARG A 139 -3.94 -11.49 -8.92
CA ARG A 139 -4.19 -11.25 -10.36
C ARG A 139 -4.93 -9.94 -10.69
N ASN A 140 -5.68 -9.40 -9.72
CA ASN A 140 -6.47 -8.18 -9.87
C ASN A 140 -5.86 -7.01 -9.09
N PHE A 141 -4.79 -7.22 -8.34
CA PHE A 141 -4.25 -6.27 -7.38
C PHE A 141 -3.89 -4.94 -8.04
N ALA A 142 -3.05 -4.97 -9.08
CA ALA A 142 -2.65 -3.80 -9.86
C ALA A 142 -3.87 -3.01 -10.37
N LYS A 143 -4.80 -3.69 -11.04
CA LYS A 143 -6.01 -3.06 -11.61
C LYS A 143 -6.87 -2.39 -10.55
N VAL A 144 -7.11 -3.07 -9.41
CA VAL A 144 -7.95 -2.53 -8.34
C VAL A 144 -7.26 -1.35 -7.66
N LEU A 145 -5.96 -1.48 -7.38
CA LEU A 145 -5.20 -0.43 -6.70
C LEU A 145 -5.16 0.87 -7.51
N LEU A 146 -4.90 0.78 -8.81
CA LEU A 146 -4.92 1.94 -9.71
C LEU A 146 -6.33 2.54 -9.80
N GLY A 147 -7.35 1.70 -9.94
CA GLY A 147 -8.74 2.18 -9.94
C GLY A 147 -9.16 2.86 -8.64
N VAL A 148 -8.66 2.40 -7.48
CA VAL A 148 -8.88 3.03 -6.19
C VAL A 148 -8.25 4.43 -6.15
N ILE A 149 -7.04 4.57 -6.66
CA ILE A 149 -6.33 5.85 -6.65
C ILE A 149 -6.96 6.85 -7.61
N GLU A 150 -7.36 6.41 -8.81
CA GLU A 150 -8.02 7.25 -9.82
C GLU A 150 -9.42 7.69 -9.40
N LEU A 151 -10.19 6.80 -8.76
CA LEU A 151 -11.61 7.04 -8.45
C LEU A 151 -11.85 7.48 -7.00
N GLY A 152 -10.87 7.33 -6.11
CA GLY A 152 -10.92 7.69 -4.69
C GLY A 152 -11.82 6.82 -3.82
N THR A 153 -12.87 6.22 -4.38
CA THR A 153 -13.94 5.59 -3.59
C THR A 153 -14.58 4.43 -4.31
N LEU A 154 -13.79 3.52 -4.89
CA LEU A 154 -14.33 2.19 -5.15
C LEU A 154 -14.56 1.55 -3.78
N ARG A 155 -15.59 1.94 -3.01
CA ARG A 155 -15.96 1.34 -1.73
C ARG A 155 -16.33 -0.11 -1.97
N ALA A 156 -15.95 -1.00 -1.06
CA ALA A 156 -16.28 -2.41 -1.14
C ALA A 156 -17.78 -2.47 -1.36
N ASP A 157 -18.19 -3.01 -2.52
CA ASP A 157 -19.59 -3.32 -2.77
C ASP A 157 -19.96 -4.16 -1.55
N GLN A 158 -20.76 -3.57 -0.66
CA GLN A 158 -21.17 -4.23 0.57
C GLN A 158 -21.61 -5.62 0.13
N PRO A 159 -21.04 -6.71 0.68
CA PRO A 159 -21.71 -7.97 0.52
C PRO A 159 -23.02 -7.76 1.26
N VAL A 160 -24.11 -7.58 0.50
CA VAL A 160 -25.46 -7.77 1.00
C VAL A 160 -25.51 -9.25 1.38
N HIS A 161 -25.03 -9.57 2.57
CA HIS A 161 -25.36 -10.82 3.23
C HIS A 161 -26.83 -10.69 3.66
N THR A 162 -27.73 -10.72 2.69
CA THR A 162 -29.04 -11.32 2.93
C THR A 162 -28.81 -12.82 2.98
N ARG A 163 -28.72 -13.35 4.20
CA ARG A 163 -29.07 -14.74 4.43
C ARG A 163 -30.03 -14.83 5.62
N HIS A 164 -31.27 -15.09 5.21
CA HIS A 164 -32.39 -15.76 5.88
C HIS A 164 -32.13 -16.39 7.24
#